data_AF-A0A971N9K2-F1
#
_entry.id   AF-A0A971N9K2-F1
#
_cell.length_a   1.000
_cell.length_b   1.000
_cell.length_c   1.000
_cell.angle_alpha   90.00
_cell.angle_beta   90.00
_cell.angle_gamma   90.00
#
_symmetry.space_group_name_H-M   'P 1'
#
loop_
_entity.id
_entity.type
_entity.pdbx_description
1 polymer ?
#
loop_
_entity_poly.entity_id
_entity_poly.type
_entity_poly.pdbx_seq_one_letter_code
_entity_poly.pdbx_strand_id
1 'polypeptide(L)'
;ARITSGNRTSDVKAYQQGYFVAALDGKEQTWRYSEIWPGFQPLPQPGSLNRLKDGLLVGKSQPVGKLIEQPQELRFIGYSRILGNMGEQIKNKKLRVKMDGVDTVSTADIRVSTKSGDKIKLYVTLPWFQPESVLSRKYTLTVEAGRTEGALVPQTSITEINGRSGVYMVRGSRVVFVPVKGKRVDNKMFIITAGVSVGDAVVEDASTAREGRIQLW
;
A
#
# COMPACT_ATOMS: atom_id res chain seq x y z
N ALA A 1 -6.73 -32.38 -15.80
CA ALA A 1 -5.46 -33.13 -15.66
C ALA A 1 -5.68 -34.57 -16.10
N ARG A 2 -4.65 -35.28 -16.55
CA ARG A 2 -4.74 -36.70 -16.93
C ARG A 2 -3.83 -37.51 -16.01
N ILE A 3 -4.33 -38.63 -15.49
CA ILE A 3 -3.59 -39.55 -14.62
C ILE A 3 -3.47 -40.89 -15.33
N THR A 4 -2.25 -41.40 -15.43
CA THR A 4 -1.94 -42.74 -15.97
C THR A 4 -1.54 -43.67 -14.83
N SER A 5 -2.16 -44.85 -14.75
CA SER A 5 -1.87 -45.89 -13.75
C SER A 5 -1.84 -47.25 -14.45
N GLY A 6 -0.64 -47.82 -14.63
CA GLY A 6 -0.44 -49.00 -15.48
C GLY A 6 -0.97 -48.75 -16.89
N ASN A 7 -1.88 -49.61 -17.36
CA ASN A 7 -2.53 -49.48 -18.67
C ASN A 7 -3.81 -48.62 -18.66
N ARG A 8 -4.20 -48.02 -17.52
CA ARG A 8 -5.40 -47.21 -17.40
C ARG A 8 -5.07 -45.73 -17.43
N THR A 9 -5.86 -44.97 -18.18
CA THR A 9 -5.81 -43.52 -18.24
C THR A 9 -7.13 -42.95 -17.75
N SER A 10 -7.08 -42.00 -16.83
CA SER A 10 -8.25 -41.33 -16.26
C SER A 10 -8.11 -39.82 -16.40
N ASP A 11 -9.19 -39.17 -16.83
CA ASP A 11 -9.26 -37.71 -16.88
C ASP A 11 -9.82 -37.15 -15.57
N VAL A 12 -9.05 -36.27 -14.94
CA VAL A 12 -9.47 -35.47 -13.79
C VAL A 12 -10.00 -34.14 -14.30
N LYS A 13 -11.31 -33.95 -14.14
CA LYS A 13 -12.02 -32.73 -14.53
C LYS A 13 -12.22 -31.82 -13.32
N ALA A 14 -12.21 -30.51 -13.55
CA ALA A 14 -12.62 -29.56 -12.53
C ALA A 14 -14.12 -29.76 -12.25
N TYR A 15 -14.52 -29.65 -10.98
CA TYR A 15 -15.93 -29.79 -10.59
C TYR A 15 -16.76 -28.55 -10.93
N GLN A 16 -16.10 -27.43 -11.23
CA GLN A 16 -16.73 -26.18 -11.68
C GLN A 16 -15.74 -25.32 -12.48
N GLN A 17 -16.23 -24.20 -12.99
CA GLN A 17 -15.43 -23.19 -13.67
C GLN A 17 -14.54 -22.41 -12.68
N GLY A 18 -13.29 -22.14 -13.09
CA GLY A 18 -12.36 -21.37 -12.29
C GLY A 18 -10.94 -21.36 -12.86
N TYR A 19 -10.04 -20.65 -12.17
CA TYR A 19 -8.61 -20.68 -12.47
C TYR A 19 -7.99 -21.91 -11.82
N PHE A 20 -7.47 -22.81 -12.65
CA PHE A 20 -6.71 -23.96 -12.17
C PHE A 20 -5.23 -23.58 -11.99
N VAL A 21 -4.69 -23.88 -10.82
CA VAL A 21 -3.28 -23.69 -10.50
C VAL A 21 -2.68 -25.04 -10.15
N ALA A 22 -1.74 -25.51 -10.97
CA ALA A 22 -0.96 -26.72 -10.72
C ALA A 22 0.13 -26.47 -9.67
N ALA A 23 -0.27 -25.95 -8.50
CA ALA A 23 0.63 -25.67 -7.39
C ALA A 23 -0.15 -25.59 -6.08
N LEU A 24 0.54 -25.88 -4.98
CA LEU A 24 -0.02 -25.87 -3.62
C LEU A 24 0.87 -25.07 -2.68
N ASP A 25 0.28 -24.38 -1.72
CA ASP A 25 0.99 -23.58 -0.72
C ASP A 25 0.87 -24.13 0.71
N GLY A 26 0.17 -25.25 0.89
CA GLY A 26 -0.06 -25.88 2.19
C GLY A 26 -1.03 -25.08 3.08
N LYS A 27 -1.62 -24.00 2.56
CA LYS A 27 -2.64 -23.19 3.25
C LYS A 27 -4.02 -23.37 2.61
N GLU A 28 -4.17 -24.34 1.71
CA GLU A 28 -5.47 -24.78 1.22
C GLU A 28 -6.37 -25.16 2.41
N GLN A 29 -7.62 -24.68 2.39
CA GLN A 29 -8.66 -24.93 3.42
C GLN A 29 -8.41 -24.41 4.84
N THR A 30 -7.19 -23.96 5.19
CA THR A 30 -6.84 -23.49 6.55
C THR A 30 -6.96 -21.98 6.71
N TRP A 31 -6.74 -21.19 5.66
CA TRP A 31 -6.89 -19.73 5.70
C TRP A 31 -8.35 -19.33 5.51
N ARG A 32 -9.09 -19.27 6.63
CA ARG A 32 -10.50 -18.83 6.67
C ARG A 32 -10.63 -17.48 7.35
N TYR A 33 -11.68 -16.73 7.02
CA TYR A 33 -11.94 -15.43 7.64
C TYR A 33 -12.04 -15.53 9.18
N SER A 34 -12.71 -16.56 9.69
CA SER A 34 -12.84 -16.82 11.13
C SER A 34 -11.51 -17.03 11.85
N GLU A 35 -10.51 -17.58 11.16
CA GLU A 35 -9.17 -17.82 11.70
C GLU A 35 -8.29 -16.56 11.64
N ILE A 36 -8.46 -15.73 10.61
CA ILE A 36 -7.56 -14.59 10.33
C ILE A 36 -8.08 -13.29 10.97
N TRP A 37 -9.39 -13.11 11.07
CA TRP A 37 -10.01 -11.86 11.50
C TRP A 37 -9.90 -11.54 12.99
N PRO A 38 -10.02 -12.49 13.93
CA PRO A 38 -10.04 -12.17 15.35
C PRO A 38 -8.78 -11.43 15.84
N GLY A 39 -8.99 -10.40 16.67
CA GLY A 39 -7.92 -9.63 17.31
C GLY A 39 -6.94 -8.94 16.35
N PHE A 40 -5.79 -8.57 16.88
CA PHE A 40 -4.71 -7.85 16.18
C PHE A 40 -3.42 -8.68 16.07
N GLN A 41 -3.55 -10.01 16.16
CA GLN A 41 -2.44 -10.94 16.03
C GLN A 41 -1.76 -10.80 14.66
N PRO A 42 -0.45 -11.11 14.55
CA PRO A 42 0.22 -11.15 13.25
C PRO A 42 -0.57 -12.00 12.25
N LEU A 43 -0.69 -11.51 11.01
CA LEU A 43 -1.32 -12.31 9.96
C LEU A 43 -0.46 -13.56 9.71
N PRO A 44 -1.09 -14.71 9.41
CA PRO A 44 -0.35 -15.93 9.13
C PRO A 44 0.60 -15.71 7.95
N GLN A 45 1.79 -16.29 8.05
CA GLN A 45 2.75 -16.23 6.95
C GLN A 45 2.30 -17.13 5.81
N PRO A 46 2.32 -16.64 4.55
CA PRO A 46 2.01 -17.47 3.40
C PRO A 46 3.01 -18.64 3.32
N GLY A 47 2.56 -19.81 2.87
CA GLY A 47 3.47 -20.89 2.49
C GLY A 47 4.12 -20.60 1.15
N SER A 48 5.24 -21.29 0.87
CA SER A 48 5.87 -21.27 -0.45
C SER A 48 4.99 -22.02 -1.45
N LEU A 49 4.79 -21.42 -2.63
CA LEU A 49 4.02 -22.04 -3.70
C LEU A 49 4.84 -23.17 -4.36
N ASN A 50 4.47 -24.41 -4.09
CA ASN A 50 5.10 -25.60 -4.65
C ASN A 50 4.41 -25.99 -5.95
N ARG A 51 5.07 -25.75 -7.09
CA ARG A 51 4.57 -26.12 -8.42
C ARG A 51 4.64 -27.63 -8.62
N LEU A 52 3.54 -28.20 -9.07
CA LEU A 52 3.43 -29.59 -9.50
C LEU A 52 3.94 -29.70 -10.93
N LYS A 53 4.66 -30.78 -11.23
CA LYS A 53 5.26 -31.04 -12.54
C LYS A 53 4.58 -32.22 -13.21
N ASP A 54 4.63 -32.27 -14.52
CA ASP A 54 4.22 -33.44 -15.28
C ASP A 54 5.05 -34.67 -14.88
N GLY A 55 4.41 -35.84 -14.88
CA GLY A 55 5.03 -37.09 -14.42
C GLY A 55 5.11 -37.25 -12.89
N LEU A 56 4.57 -36.31 -12.11
CA LEU A 56 4.48 -36.48 -10.66
C LEU A 56 3.61 -37.69 -10.31
N LEU A 57 4.17 -38.61 -9.50
CA LEU A 57 3.41 -39.72 -8.93
C LEU A 57 2.41 -39.18 -7.91
N VAL A 58 1.13 -39.46 -8.13
CA VAL A 58 0.04 -39.04 -7.25
C VAL A 58 -0.77 -40.24 -6.77
N GLY A 59 -1.03 -40.28 -5.47
CA GLY A 59 -1.88 -41.27 -4.84
C GLY A 59 -3.36 -40.91 -4.90
N LYS A 60 -4.23 -41.88 -4.58
CA LYS A 60 -5.65 -41.61 -4.38
C LYS A 60 -5.81 -40.55 -3.28
N SER A 61 -6.70 -39.58 -3.51
CA SER A 61 -6.96 -38.44 -2.61
C SER A 61 -5.81 -37.43 -2.47
N GLN A 62 -4.71 -37.57 -3.20
CA GLN A 62 -3.69 -36.52 -3.26
C GLN A 62 -4.13 -35.39 -4.21
N PRO A 63 -3.91 -34.13 -3.83
CA PRO A 63 -4.26 -32.99 -4.67
C PRO A 63 -3.34 -32.89 -5.89
N VAL A 64 -3.94 -32.67 -7.06
CA VAL A 64 -3.23 -32.41 -8.33
C VAL A 64 -3.14 -30.92 -8.67
N GLY A 65 -3.51 -30.05 -7.72
CA GLY A 65 -3.54 -28.60 -7.86
C GLY A 65 -4.68 -28.00 -7.03
N LYS A 66 -4.87 -26.68 -7.15
CA LYS A 66 -6.00 -25.95 -6.56
C LYS A 66 -6.84 -25.28 -7.63
N LEU A 67 -8.15 -25.27 -7.41
CA LEU A 67 -9.10 -24.55 -8.24
C LEU A 67 -9.57 -23.31 -7.50
N ILE A 68 -9.46 -22.16 -8.15
CA ILE A 68 -9.99 -20.89 -7.65
C ILE A 68 -11.28 -20.64 -8.41
N GLU A 69 -12.39 -20.86 -7.71
CA GLU A 69 -13.74 -20.82 -8.22
C GLU A 69 -14.06 -19.45 -8.82
N GLN A 70 -14.89 -19.41 -9.87
CA GLN A 70 -15.38 -18.16 -10.46
C GLN A 70 -16.91 -18.16 -10.50
N PRO A 71 -17.57 -17.02 -10.24
CA PRO A 71 -16.98 -15.72 -9.91
C PRO A 71 -16.49 -15.64 -8.47
N GLN A 72 -15.31 -15.04 -8.24
CA GLN A 72 -14.86 -14.70 -6.90
C GLN A 72 -14.31 -13.28 -6.85
N GLU A 73 -14.69 -12.57 -5.78
CA GLU A 73 -14.09 -11.28 -5.45
C GLU A 73 -12.79 -11.50 -4.69
N LEU A 74 -11.71 -10.84 -5.13
CA LEU A 74 -10.44 -10.88 -4.42
C LEU A 74 -10.59 -10.08 -3.12
N ARG A 75 -10.23 -10.68 -2.00
CA ARG A 75 -10.32 -10.04 -0.69
C ARG A 75 -8.96 -9.91 -0.05
N PHE A 76 -8.76 -8.83 0.69
CA PHE A 76 -7.51 -8.51 1.36
C PHE A 76 -7.76 -8.20 2.84
N ILE A 77 -6.96 -8.80 3.71
CA ILE A 77 -6.91 -8.46 5.13
C ILE A 77 -5.54 -7.88 5.42
N GLY A 78 -5.50 -6.70 6.02
CA GLY A 78 -4.26 -6.01 6.32
C GLY A 78 -4.36 -5.08 7.50
N TYR A 79 -3.19 -4.60 7.91
CA TYR A 79 -3.03 -3.60 8.95
C TYR A 79 -2.45 -2.32 8.38
N SER A 80 -2.93 -1.18 8.87
CA SER A 80 -2.36 0.14 8.55
C SER A 80 -2.45 1.06 9.76
N ARG A 81 -1.76 2.21 9.68
CA ARG A 81 -2.13 3.39 10.46
C ARG A 81 -3.20 4.19 9.72
N ILE A 82 -3.97 4.99 10.42
CA ILE A 82 -4.91 5.94 9.80
C ILE A 82 -4.13 7.23 9.53
N LEU A 83 -3.99 7.60 8.27
CA LEU A 83 -3.27 8.81 7.84
C LEU A 83 -4.17 9.67 6.94
N GLY A 84 -3.92 10.98 6.95
CA GLY A 84 -4.60 11.96 6.10
C GLY A 84 -6.11 11.76 6.04
N ASN A 85 -6.70 11.63 4.85
CA ASN A 85 -8.14 11.47 4.68
C ASN A 85 -8.65 10.02 4.81
N MET A 86 -7.82 9.06 5.22
CA MET A 86 -8.25 7.67 5.38
C MET A 86 -9.44 7.52 6.34
N GLY A 87 -9.54 8.36 7.37
CA GLY A 87 -10.66 8.32 8.31
C GLY A 87 -12.02 8.56 7.64
N GLU A 88 -12.08 9.50 6.69
CA GLU A 88 -13.28 9.75 5.89
C GLU A 88 -13.57 8.61 4.92
N GLN A 89 -12.54 8.11 4.25
CA GLN A 89 -12.65 6.93 3.37
C GLN A 89 -13.25 5.73 4.13
N ILE A 90 -12.73 5.43 5.32
CA ILE A 90 -13.22 4.35 6.20
C ILE A 90 -14.68 4.57 6.58
N LYS A 91 -15.06 5.80 6.98
CA LYS A 91 -16.46 6.15 7.30
C LYS A 91 -17.40 5.88 6.12
N ASN A 92 -16.92 6.15 4.90
CA ASN A 92 -17.66 5.92 3.66
C ASN A 92 -17.59 4.46 3.16
N LYS A 93 -16.97 3.55 3.93
CA LYS A 93 -16.77 2.13 3.60
C LYS A 93 -16.04 1.90 2.26
N LYS A 94 -15.22 2.86 1.82
CA LYS A 94 -14.45 2.79 0.58
C LYS A 94 -12.99 3.08 0.89
N LEU A 95 -12.06 2.49 0.15
CA LEU A 95 -10.63 2.75 0.31
C LEU A 95 -9.99 2.95 -1.06
N ARG A 96 -9.32 4.08 -1.25
CA ARG A 96 -8.57 4.38 -2.48
C ARG A 96 -7.23 3.68 -2.40
N VAL A 97 -7.02 2.73 -3.30
CA VAL A 97 -5.92 1.77 -3.24
C VAL A 97 -5.28 1.55 -4.61
N LYS A 98 -4.04 1.06 -4.58
CA LYS A 98 -3.30 0.55 -5.73
C LYS A 98 -2.38 -0.61 -5.30
N MET A 99 -2.14 -1.58 -6.18
CA MET A 99 -1.21 -2.67 -5.88
C MET A 99 0.23 -2.20 -6.02
N ASP A 100 0.56 -1.46 -7.08
CA ASP A 100 1.91 -0.94 -7.32
C ASP A 100 1.98 0.59 -7.50
N GLY A 101 3.20 1.13 -7.44
CA GLY A 101 3.46 2.57 -7.52
C GLY A 101 2.96 3.26 -8.80
N VAL A 102 2.86 2.49 -9.90
CA VAL A 102 2.51 2.95 -11.26
C VAL A 102 1.03 2.72 -11.60
N ASP A 103 0.31 1.93 -10.79
CA ASP A 103 -1.10 1.61 -11.05
C ASP A 103 -2.02 2.80 -10.83
N THR A 104 -3.06 2.88 -11.67
CA THR A 104 -4.18 3.81 -11.50
C THR A 104 -4.89 3.54 -10.17
N VAL A 105 -5.03 4.58 -9.35
CA VAL A 105 -5.77 4.47 -8.09
C VAL A 105 -7.21 4.07 -8.36
N SER A 106 -7.65 2.99 -7.72
CA SER A 106 -9.06 2.59 -7.77
C SER A 106 -9.63 2.36 -6.37
N THR A 107 -10.91 2.05 -6.28
CA THR A 107 -11.66 2.08 -5.03
C THR A 107 -12.03 0.67 -4.57
N ALA A 108 -11.42 0.21 -3.49
CA ALA A 108 -11.80 -1.02 -2.79
C ALA A 108 -12.96 -0.79 -1.83
N ASP A 109 -13.77 -1.83 -1.62
CA ASP A 109 -14.88 -1.84 -0.67
C ASP A 109 -14.41 -2.33 0.69
N ILE A 110 -14.63 -1.54 1.74
CA ILE A 110 -14.35 -1.96 3.11
C ILE A 110 -15.53 -2.77 3.61
N ARG A 111 -15.33 -4.08 3.77
CA ARG A 111 -16.31 -4.99 4.36
C ARG A 111 -16.41 -4.77 5.86
N VAL A 112 -15.24 -4.77 6.53
CA VAL A 112 -15.13 -4.60 7.98
C VAL A 112 -13.84 -3.87 8.31
N SER A 113 -13.89 -3.03 9.33
CA SER A 113 -12.71 -2.39 9.90
C SER A 113 -12.77 -2.41 11.42
N THR A 114 -11.64 -2.64 12.09
CA THR A 114 -11.52 -2.55 13.54
C THR A 114 -10.29 -1.73 13.88
N LYS A 115 -10.43 -0.80 14.82
CA LYS A 115 -9.32 0.06 15.30
C LYS A 115 -8.85 -0.42 16.68
N SER A 116 -7.55 -0.38 16.90
CA SER A 116 -6.92 -0.57 18.22
C SER A 116 -5.68 0.32 18.30
N GLY A 117 -5.69 1.32 19.19
CA GLY A 117 -4.63 2.32 19.28
C GLY A 117 -4.46 3.13 17.98
N ASP A 118 -3.22 3.20 17.48
CA ASP A 118 -2.84 3.86 16.22
C ASP A 118 -3.05 2.96 14.99
N LYS A 119 -3.41 1.68 15.20
CA LYS A 119 -3.50 0.65 14.17
C LYS A 119 -4.96 0.37 13.80
N ILE A 120 -5.20 0.13 12.52
CA ILE A 120 -6.47 -0.33 11.99
C ILE A 120 -6.27 -1.66 11.26
N LYS A 121 -7.17 -2.61 11.50
CA LYS A 121 -7.33 -3.85 10.74
C LYS A 121 -8.43 -3.66 9.73
N LEU A 122 -8.15 -3.94 8.47
CA LEU A 122 -9.06 -3.75 7.35
C LEU A 122 -9.32 -5.09 6.68
N TYR A 123 -10.60 -5.37 6.40
CA TYR A 123 -11.02 -6.42 5.49
C TYR A 123 -11.70 -5.78 4.29
N VAL A 124 -11.07 -5.86 3.12
CA VAL A 124 -11.52 -5.17 1.91
C VAL A 124 -11.75 -6.14 0.77
N THR A 125 -12.68 -5.78 -0.11
CA THR A 125 -12.88 -6.37 -1.41
C THR A 125 -12.12 -5.51 -2.43
N LEU A 126 -11.21 -6.11 -3.18
CA LEU A 126 -10.46 -5.41 -4.21
C LEU A 126 -11.31 -5.32 -5.49
N PRO A 127 -11.23 -4.19 -6.23
CA PRO A 127 -12.05 -4.00 -7.42
C PRO A 127 -11.41 -4.63 -8.67
N TRP A 128 -10.32 -5.39 -8.49
CA TRP A 128 -9.63 -6.13 -9.55
C TRP A 128 -9.22 -7.51 -9.05
N PHE A 129 -9.07 -8.44 -9.99
CA PHE A 129 -8.48 -9.76 -9.78
C PHE A 129 -7.40 -9.93 -10.85
N GLN A 130 -6.14 -9.71 -10.48
CA GLN A 130 -5.01 -9.98 -11.38
C GLN A 130 -4.72 -11.49 -11.35
N PRO A 131 -4.57 -12.19 -12.50
CA PRO A 131 -4.30 -13.62 -12.52
C PRO A 131 -3.09 -14.04 -11.67
N GLU A 132 -2.06 -13.19 -11.57
CA GLU A 132 -0.86 -13.41 -10.75
C GLU A 132 -1.18 -13.43 -9.25
N SER A 133 -2.30 -12.84 -8.84
CA SER A 133 -2.78 -12.82 -7.46
C SER A 133 -3.03 -14.22 -6.88
N VAL A 134 -3.07 -15.25 -7.73
CA VAL A 134 -3.24 -16.66 -7.32
C VAL A 134 -1.95 -17.33 -6.87
N LEU A 135 -0.79 -16.72 -7.18
CA LEU A 135 0.54 -17.31 -6.97
C LEU A 135 1.07 -17.08 -5.55
N SER A 136 0.57 -16.05 -4.87
CA SER A 136 0.92 -15.72 -3.49
C SER A 136 -0.33 -15.41 -2.69
N ARG A 137 -0.25 -15.52 -1.35
CA ARG A 137 -1.28 -15.01 -0.43
C ARG A 137 -0.85 -13.73 0.28
N LYS A 138 0.33 -13.22 -0.08
CA LYS A 138 0.93 -12.00 0.48
C LYS A 138 1.03 -10.96 -0.62
N TYR A 139 0.39 -9.83 -0.34
CA TYR A 139 0.39 -8.65 -1.19
C TYR A 139 0.62 -7.41 -0.33
N THR A 140 1.19 -6.39 -0.95
CA THR A 140 1.22 -5.04 -0.39
C THR A 140 0.15 -4.23 -1.10
N LEU A 141 -0.72 -3.57 -0.34
CA LEU A 141 -1.71 -2.67 -0.89
C LEU A 141 -1.34 -1.25 -0.45
N THR A 142 -1.08 -0.36 -1.41
CA THR A 142 -0.79 1.04 -1.12
C THR A 142 -2.10 1.80 -1.04
N VAL A 143 -2.32 2.51 0.07
CA VAL A 143 -3.51 3.35 0.28
C VAL A 143 -3.17 4.80 -0.06
N GLU A 144 -3.98 5.44 -0.90
CA GLU A 144 -3.88 6.88 -1.11
C GLU A 144 -4.56 7.60 0.06
N ALA A 145 -3.76 8.15 0.98
CA ALA A 145 -4.22 8.83 2.19
C ALA A 145 -4.50 10.33 1.97
N GLY A 146 -4.78 10.74 0.74
CA GLY A 146 -5.04 12.13 0.36
C GLY A 146 -3.87 12.78 -0.37
N ARG A 147 -4.13 13.98 -0.91
CA ARG A 147 -3.17 14.79 -1.66
C ARG A 147 -2.78 16.01 -0.84
N THR A 148 -1.50 16.31 -0.79
CA THR A 148 -0.99 17.55 -0.20
C THR A 148 -0.24 18.31 -1.29
N GLU A 149 -0.59 19.58 -1.49
CA GLU A 149 0.04 20.46 -2.46
C GLU A 149 0.77 21.58 -1.74
N GLY A 150 1.87 22.03 -2.31
CA GLY A 150 2.73 23.03 -1.70
C GLY A 150 4.06 23.19 -2.42
N ALA A 151 4.85 24.17 -1.99
CA ALA A 151 6.22 24.34 -2.46
C ALA A 151 7.13 23.31 -1.79
N LEU A 152 7.91 22.58 -2.58
CA LEU A 152 8.87 21.59 -2.08
C LEU A 152 10.24 22.25 -1.96
N VAL A 153 10.81 22.23 -0.75
CA VAL A 153 12.13 22.80 -0.46
C VAL A 153 13.01 21.80 0.27
N PRO A 154 14.34 21.93 0.20
CA PRO A 154 15.24 21.20 1.07
C PRO A 154 14.91 21.44 2.54
N GLN A 155 15.07 20.42 3.38
CA GLN A 155 14.81 20.55 4.81
C GLN A 155 15.78 21.56 5.47
N THR A 156 16.97 21.74 4.91
CA THR A 156 17.97 22.76 5.32
C THR A 156 17.46 24.19 5.15
N SER A 157 16.46 24.42 4.30
CA SER A 157 15.85 25.74 4.09
C SER A 157 14.89 26.14 5.22
N ILE A 158 14.47 25.18 6.04
CA ILE A 158 13.55 25.40 7.16
C ILE A 158 14.36 25.67 8.42
N THR A 159 14.05 26.76 9.10
CA THR A 159 14.58 27.08 10.44
C THR A 159 13.44 27.38 11.41
N GLU A 160 13.75 27.38 12.70
CA GLU A 160 12.79 27.67 13.76
C GLU A 160 13.24 28.89 14.55
N ILE A 161 12.39 29.93 14.56
CA ILE A 161 12.63 31.17 15.30
C ILE A 161 11.44 31.39 16.22
N ASN A 162 11.70 31.52 17.53
CA ASN A 162 10.67 31.73 18.56
C ASN A 162 9.54 30.67 18.52
N GLY A 163 9.89 29.40 18.30
CA GLY A 163 8.94 28.28 18.25
C GLY A 163 8.06 28.24 16.99
N ARG A 164 8.43 28.99 15.95
CA ARG A 164 7.74 29.00 14.65
C ARG A 164 8.70 28.56 13.56
N SER A 165 8.34 27.51 12.83
CA SER A 165 9.04 27.13 11.62
C SER A 165 8.83 28.20 10.54
N GLY A 166 9.89 28.53 9.81
CA GLY A 166 9.88 29.50 8.74
C GLY A 166 11.03 29.29 7.77
N VAL A 167 11.06 30.12 6.75
CA VAL A 167 12.13 30.17 5.75
C VAL A 167 12.63 31.59 5.60
N TYR A 168 13.87 31.72 5.13
CA TYR A 168 14.38 32.99 4.64
C TYR A 168 14.03 33.12 3.16
N MET A 169 13.20 34.11 2.83
CA MET A 169 12.76 34.38 1.47
C MET A 169 13.45 35.63 0.93
N VAL A 170 13.88 35.58 -0.32
CA VAL A 170 14.45 36.70 -1.05
C VAL A 170 13.32 37.49 -1.71
N ARG A 171 13.16 38.76 -1.32
CA ARG A 171 12.24 39.73 -1.92
C ARG A 171 13.00 40.93 -2.45
N GLY A 172 13.18 40.97 -3.77
CA GLY A 172 14.03 41.98 -4.42
C GLY A 172 15.44 41.93 -3.84
N SER A 173 15.90 43.03 -3.24
CA SER A 173 17.25 43.14 -2.65
C SER A 173 17.29 42.82 -1.15
N ARG A 174 16.31 42.11 -0.60
CA ARG A 174 16.23 41.81 0.85
C ARG A 174 15.94 40.34 1.11
N VAL A 175 16.49 39.83 2.20
CA VAL A 175 16.13 38.56 2.81
C VAL A 175 15.22 38.84 4.00
N VAL A 176 14.08 38.17 4.07
CA VAL A 176 13.10 38.28 5.16
C VAL A 176 12.72 36.91 5.67
N PHE A 177 12.52 36.78 6.98
CA PHE A 177 12.00 35.56 7.57
C PHE A 177 10.49 35.51 7.39
N VAL A 178 9.99 34.41 6.84
CA VAL A 178 8.55 34.18 6.66
C VAL A 178 8.15 32.90 7.37
N PRO A 179 7.20 32.96 8.32
CA PRO A 179 6.70 31.77 8.99
C PRO A 179 5.93 30.90 7.99
N VAL A 180 6.14 29.59 8.07
CA VAL A 180 5.55 28.63 7.14
C VAL A 180 4.84 27.50 7.88
N LYS A 181 3.86 26.89 7.22
CA LYS A 181 3.26 25.62 7.66
C LYS A 181 3.60 24.53 6.66
N GLY A 182 3.83 23.32 7.14
CA GLY A 182 4.13 22.20 6.27
C GLY A 182 4.52 20.95 7.05
N LYS A 183 5.09 19.98 6.34
CA LYS A 183 5.58 18.73 6.92
C LYS A 183 6.79 18.21 6.15
N ARG A 184 7.61 17.40 6.82
CA ARG A 184 8.66 16.63 6.15
C ARG A 184 8.01 15.60 5.22
N VAL A 185 8.52 15.51 3.99
CA VAL A 185 8.13 14.47 3.03
C VAL A 185 9.00 13.24 3.24
N ASP A 186 10.31 13.47 3.41
CA ASP A 186 11.32 12.49 3.77
C ASP A 186 12.42 13.16 4.62
N ASN A 187 13.62 12.56 4.67
CA ASN A 187 14.75 13.10 5.43
C ASN A 187 15.47 14.28 4.77
N LYS A 188 15.13 14.62 3.52
CA LYS A 188 15.80 15.65 2.71
C LYS A 188 14.86 16.79 2.35
N MET A 189 13.57 16.53 2.19
CA MET A 189 12.61 17.48 1.63
C MET A 189 11.48 17.82 2.62
N PHE A 190 11.07 19.08 2.59
CA PHE A 190 9.93 19.60 3.33
C PHE A 190 8.93 20.22 2.36
N ILE A 191 7.65 19.88 2.50
CA ILE A 191 6.58 20.50 1.71
C ILE A 191 5.94 21.62 2.52
N ILE A 192 6.02 22.84 2.00
CA ILE A 192 5.40 24.03 2.57
C ILE A 192 4.00 24.19 1.97
N THR A 193 2.98 24.12 2.81
CA THR A 193 1.57 24.23 2.42
C THR A 193 0.98 25.62 2.65
N ALA A 194 1.70 26.51 3.36
CA ALA A 194 1.31 27.91 3.55
C ALA A 194 2.52 28.78 3.91
N GLY A 195 2.49 30.05 3.51
CA GLY A 195 3.51 31.07 3.82
C GLY A 195 4.39 31.45 2.62
N VAL A 196 4.57 30.52 1.67
CA VAL A 196 5.26 30.76 0.40
C VAL A 196 4.46 30.20 -0.77
N SER A 197 4.68 30.75 -1.96
CA SER A 197 4.11 30.30 -3.23
C SER A 197 5.16 29.59 -4.07
N VAL A 198 4.70 28.79 -5.04
CA VAL A 198 5.60 28.21 -6.05
C VAL A 198 6.21 29.34 -6.86
N GLY A 199 7.55 29.36 -6.97
CA GLY A 199 8.31 30.41 -7.64
C GLY A 199 8.94 31.45 -6.70
N ASP A 200 8.56 31.47 -5.42
CA ASP A 200 9.25 32.31 -4.44
C ASP A 200 10.69 31.82 -4.22
N ALA A 201 11.64 32.75 -4.26
CA ALA A 201 13.05 32.44 -4.03
C ALA A 201 13.32 32.27 -2.53
N VAL A 202 13.69 31.05 -2.13
CA VAL A 202 13.97 30.68 -0.74
C VAL A 202 15.45 30.33 -0.60
N VAL A 203 16.07 30.72 0.51
CA VAL A 203 17.46 30.35 0.81
C VAL A 203 17.55 28.86 1.08
N GLU A 204 18.46 28.18 0.38
CA GLU A 204 18.62 26.72 0.43
C GLU A 204 19.09 26.21 1.80
N ASP A 205 19.98 26.95 2.46
CA ASP A 205 20.49 26.65 3.80
C ASP A 205 20.24 27.82 4.77
N ALA A 206 19.24 27.66 5.63
CA ALA A 206 18.83 28.67 6.58
C ALA A 206 19.86 28.88 7.73
N SER A 207 20.80 27.95 7.95
CA SER A 207 21.79 28.07 9.03
C SER A 207 22.78 29.22 8.82
N THR A 208 23.00 29.58 7.55
CA THR A 208 23.90 30.65 7.12
C THR A 208 23.17 31.98 6.87
N ALA A 209 21.85 31.97 6.95
CA ALA A 209 21.01 33.07 6.52
C ALA A 209 20.60 33.99 7.68
N ARG A 210 20.36 35.26 7.35
CA ARG A 210 19.83 36.27 8.28
C ARG A 210 19.00 37.29 7.51
N GLU A 211 18.07 37.94 8.21
CA GLU A 211 17.31 39.04 7.60
C GLU A 211 18.23 40.23 7.28
N GLY A 212 17.96 40.93 6.18
CA GLY A 212 18.75 42.10 5.81
C GLY A 212 18.74 42.41 4.31
N ARG A 213 19.57 43.38 3.91
CA ARG A 213 19.80 43.71 2.50
C ARG A 213 20.83 42.76 1.89
N ILE A 214 20.57 42.30 0.68
CA ILE A 214 21.53 41.57 -0.15
C ILE A 214 22.44 42.60 -0.80
N GLN A 215 23.75 42.44 -0.59
CA GLN A 215 24.77 43.14 -1.36
C GLN A 215 25.42 42.12 -2.28
N LEU A 216 25.24 42.30 -3.58
CA LEU A 216 26.01 41.61 -4.60
C LEU A 216 27.25 42.48 -4.85
N TRP A 217 28.43 41.98 -4.52
CA TRP A 217 29.71 42.57 -4.91
C TRP A 217 30.34 41.76 -6.04
#